data_AF-A0A0D7DYW3-F1
#
_entry.id   AF-A0A0D7DYW3-F1
#
_cell.length_a   1.000
_cell.length_b   1.000
_cell.length_c   1.000
_cell.angle_alpha   90.00
_cell.angle_beta   90.00
_cell.angle_gamma   90.00
#
_symmetry.space_group_name_H-M   'P 1'
#
loop_
_entity.id
_entity.type
_entity.pdbx_description
1 polymer ?
#
loop_
_entity_poly.entity_id
_entity_poly.type
_entity_poly.pdbx_seq_one_letter_code
_entity_poly.pdbx_strand_id
1 'polypeptide(L)'
;LKKAKIEAAMLKAQIRKLEKVETPDDDQQAELASLRQQLHDAEQALTAAQSAAPAPAAKPADDEALKKAKIEAAMLKAQIRKLEKIEAPDDAQQAELGRLRQQLHDAEQTLAAAQSAAPAPAAKPADDEALKKAKIEAAMLKAQIRKLEKVETPDDDQQAELARLRQQLHEAEQGLSAAQNSAPTPDAKPAADDALKKAKIELAMKRAELKKAEKAGAEEPELSRLRDALSAAEQALHAAEDASQKPAPELVRTSKPGVDDRQRALKTELAFARADLRKLERDENAESAAIDAARARLSEAERQMAEYQDS
;
A
#
# COMPACT_ATOMS: atom_id res chain seq x y z
N LEU A 1 -32.81 -4.03 5.39
CA LEU A 1 -31.49 -4.70 5.52
C LEU A 1 -31.01 -4.89 6.97
N LYS A 2 -30.72 -3.83 7.76
CA LYS A 2 -30.23 -4.01 9.16
C LYS A 2 -31.21 -4.80 10.05
N LYS A 3 -32.51 -4.47 9.99
CA LYS A 3 -33.57 -5.16 10.76
C LYS A 3 -33.68 -6.65 10.41
N ALA A 4 -33.72 -6.98 9.11
CA ALA A 4 -33.76 -8.37 8.63
C ALA A 4 -32.51 -9.19 8.99
N LYS A 5 -31.31 -8.57 9.02
CA LYS A 5 -30.09 -9.25 9.50
C LYS A 5 -30.15 -9.57 10.99
N ILE A 6 -30.72 -8.68 11.79
CA ILE A 6 -30.89 -8.89 13.24
C ILE A 6 -31.91 -10.00 13.48
N GLU A 7 -32.99 -10.05 12.71
CA GLU A 7 -34.02 -11.09 12.79
C GLU A 7 -33.47 -12.48 12.46
N ALA A 8 -32.74 -12.63 11.35
CA ALA A 8 -32.06 -13.89 11.00
C ALA A 8 -31.02 -14.31 12.05
N ALA A 9 -30.31 -13.35 12.67
CA ALA A 9 -29.36 -13.65 13.73
C ALA A 9 -30.04 -14.13 15.03
N MET A 10 -31.20 -13.54 15.38
CA MET A 10 -31.98 -13.99 16.54
C MET A 10 -32.57 -15.38 16.33
N LEU A 11 -33.10 -15.68 15.13
CA LEU A 11 -33.61 -17.01 14.78
C LEU A 11 -32.51 -18.07 14.85
N LYS A 12 -31.30 -17.78 14.35
CA LYS A 12 -30.13 -18.67 14.49
C LYS A 12 -29.75 -18.92 15.95
N ALA A 13 -29.82 -17.89 16.80
CA ALA A 13 -29.53 -18.03 18.22
C ALA A 13 -30.58 -18.90 18.94
N GLN A 14 -31.85 -18.79 18.58
CA GLN A 14 -32.93 -19.62 19.13
C GLN A 14 -32.81 -21.08 18.69
N ILE A 15 -32.54 -21.33 17.40
CA ILE A 15 -32.29 -22.69 16.89
C ILE A 15 -31.11 -23.33 17.61
N ARG A 16 -29.99 -22.61 17.76
CA ARG A 16 -28.80 -23.11 18.45
C ARG A 16 -29.06 -23.41 19.93
N LYS A 17 -29.99 -22.70 20.57
CA LYS A 17 -30.38 -22.95 21.97
C LYS A 17 -31.19 -24.24 22.08
N LEU A 18 -32.10 -24.49 21.16
CA LEU A 18 -32.94 -25.69 21.13
C LEU A 18 -32.16 -26.94 20.66
N GLU A 19 -31.23 -26.79 19.72
CA GLU A 19 -30.30 -27.87 19.30
C GLU A 19 -29.35 -28.33 20.41
N LYS A 20 -29.16 -27.50 21.45
CA LYS A 20 -28.30 -27.84 22.59
C LYS A 20 -29.03 -28.67 23.65
N VAL A 21 -30.33 -28.92 23.48
CA VAL A 21 -31.10 -29.84 24.32
C VAL A 21 -30.84 -31.26 23.82
N GLU A 22 -30.30 -32.10 24.70
CA GLU A 22 -29.75 -33.43 24.34
C GLU A 22 -30.83 -34.45 23.98
N THR A 23 -32.07 -34.24 24.45
CA THR A 23 -33.26 -35.04 24.10
C THR A 23 -34.45 -34.09 23.88
N PRO A 24 -34.64 -33.55 22.66
CA PRO A 24 -35.77 -32.69 22.38
C PRO A 24 -37.06 -33.50 22.23
N ASP A 25 -38.08 -33.16 23.01
CA ASP A 25 -39.43 -33.75 22.89
C ASP A 25 -40.07 -33.40 21.53
N ASP A 26 -41.10 -34.13 21.11
CA ASP A 26 -41.74 -33.97 19.78
C ASP A 26 -42.20 -32.52 19.52
N ASP A 27 -42.69 -31.83 20.54
CA ASP A 27 -43.08 -30.42 20.46
C ASP A 27 -41.87 -29.49 20.20
N GLN A 28 -40.72 -29.79 20.81
CA GLN A 28 -39.49 -29.02 20.61
C GLN A 28 -38.87 -29.29 19.24
N GLN A 29 -39.04 -30.50 18.70
CA GLN A 29 -38.65 -30.83 17.33
C GLN A 29 -39.52 -30.11 16.31
N ALA A 30 -40.84 -30.02 16.54
CA ALA A 30 -41.75 -29.24 15.72
C ALA A 30 -41.43 -27.74 15.76
N GLU A 31 -41.08 -27.21 16.94
CA GLU A 31 -40.64 -25.82 17.09
C GLU A 31 -39.31 -25.55 16.38
N LEU A 32 -38.34 -26.46 16.46
CA LEU A 32 -37.08 -26.39 15.72
C LEU A 32 -37.32 -26.39 14.20
N ALA A 33 -38.23 -27.23 13.69
CA ALA A 33 -38.57 -27.25 12.28
C ALA A 33 -39.24 -25.94 11.83
N SER A 34 -40.15 -25.42 12.64
CA SER A 34 -40.80 -24.12 12.40
C SER A 34 -39.80 -22.96 12.39
N LEU A 35 -38.88 -22.91 13.35
CA LEU A 35 -37.84 -21.89 13.42
C LEU A 35 -36.85 -21.99 12.26
N ARG A 36 -36.51 -23.19 11.81
CA ARG A 36 -35.67 -23.40 10.61
C ARG A 36 -36.37 -22.93 9.34
N GLN A 37 -37.68 -23.17 9.21
CA GLN A 37 -38.48 -22.66 8.10
C GLN A 37 -38.54 -21.12 8.13
N GLN A 38 -38.80 -20.53 9.30
CA GLN A 38 -38.81 -19.07 9.47
C GLN A 38 -37.44 -18.45 9.19
N LEU A 39 -36.34 -19.13 9.56
CA LEU A 39 -34.99 -18.69 9.24
C LEU A 39 -34.76 -18.71 7.73
N HIS A 40 -35.16 -19.78 7.04
CA HIS A 40 -35.04 -19.90 5.60
C HIS A 40 -35.83 -18.79 4.88
N ASP A 41 -37.06 -18.53 5.31
CA ASP A 41 -37.90 -17.49 4.71
C ASP A 41 -37.34 -16.09 5.01
N ALA A 42 -36.79 -15.86 6.21
CA ALA A 42 -36.11 -14.62 6.58
C ALA A 42 -34.81 -14.41 5.78
N GLU A 43 -34.05 -15.48 5.50
CA GLU A 43 -32.84 -15.44 4.65
C GLU A 43 -33.19 -15.20 3.18
N GLN A 44 -34.27 -15.81 2.68
CA GLN A 44 -34.80 -15.51 1.34
C GLN A 44 -35.29 -14.06 1.24
N ALA A 45 -36.05 -13.57 2.22
CA ALA A 45 -36.49 -12.19 2.28
C ALA A 45 -35.31 -11.21 2.41
N LEU A 46 -34.27 -11.56 3.17
CA LEU A 46 -33.03 -10.79 3.25
C LEU A 46 -32.31 -10.75 1.90
N THR A 47 -32.28 -11.86 1.17
CA THR A 47 -31.69 -11.96 -0.17
C THR A 47 -32.49 -11.13 -1.17
N ALA A 48 -33.82 -11.26 -1.19
CA ALA A 48 -34.71 -10.45 -2.02
C ALA A 48 -34.61 -8.95 -1.69
N ALA A 49 -34.51 -8.58 -0.41
CA ALA A 49 -34.34 -7.18 0.01
C ALA A 49 -32.92 -6.63 -0.25
N GLN A 50 -31.91 -7.48 -0.42
CA GLN A 50 -30.60 -7.08 -0.95
C GLN A 50 -30.67 -6.82 -2.46
N SER A 51 -31.50 -7.59 -3.17
CA SER A 51 -31.72 -7.46 -4.61
C SER A 51 -32.68 -6.32 -4.98
N ALA A 52 -33.60 -5.93 -4.10
CA ALA A 52 -34.65 -4.92 -4.34
C ALA A 52 -34.32 -3.50 -3.82
N ALA A 53 -33.12 -3.29 -3.25
CA ALA A 53 -32.67 -1.93 -2.92
C ALA A 53 -32.41 -1.14 -4.22
N PRO A 54 -32.87 0.12 -4.36
CA PRO A 54 -32.57 0.92 -5.54
C PRO A 54 -31.05 1.05 -5.67
N ALA A 55 -30.55 0.71 -6.85
CA ALA A 55 -29.15 0.50 -7.15
C ALA A 55 -28.25 1.62 -6.59
N PRO A 56 -27.42 1.34 -5.56
CA PRO A 56 -26.08 1.91 -5.56
C PRO A 56 -25.31 1.23 -6.71
N ALA A 57 -24.49 2.01 -7.39
CA ALA A 57 -23.69 1.62 -8.54
C ALA A 57 -23.25 0.14 -8.54
N ALA A 58 -23.49 -0.51 -9.68
CA ALA A 58 -23.12 -1.88 -9.99
C ALA A 58 -21.83 -2.32 -9.28
N LYS A 59 -21.95 -3.34 -8.41
CA LYS A 59 -20.84 -4.26 -8.21
C LYS A 59 -20.82 -5.17 -9.45
N PRO A 60 -19.68 -5.28 -10.15
CA PRO A 60 -19.64 -6.04 -11.40
C PRO A 60 -19.85 -7.53 -11.11
N ALA A 61 -20.75 -8.14 -11.89
CA ALA A 61 -20.96 -9.59 -11.92
C ALA A 61 -19.67 -10.38 -12.27
N ASP A 62 -18.65 -9.69 -12.77
CA ASP A 62 -17.38 -10.26 -13.22
C ASP A 62 -16.51 -10.80 -12.08
N ASP A 63 -16.62 -10.28 -10.86
CA ASP A 63 -15.77 -10.71 -9.74
C ASP A 63 -16.15 -12.10 -9.20
N GLU A 64 -17.42 -12.50 -9.35
CA GLU A 64 -17.88 -13.84 -8.99
C GLU A 64 -17.56 -14.87 -10.09
N ALA A 65 -17.70 -14.50 -11.36
CA ALA A 65 -17.30 -15.32 -12.50
C ALA A 65 -15.79 -15.58 -12.51
N LEU A 66 -14.98 -14.56 -12.20
CA LEU A 66 -13.53 -14.67 -12.08
C LEU A 66 -13.11 -15.56 -10.90
N LYS A 67 -13.81 -15.51 -9.77
CA LYS A 67 -13.57 -16.42 -8.64
C LYS A 67 -13.93 -17.87 -9.01
N LYS A 68 -15.05 -18.10 -9.68
CA LYS A 68 -15.45 -19.44 -10.16
C LYS A 68 -14.44 -20.02 -11.14
N ALA A 69 -13.99 -19.24 -12.14
CA ALA A 69 -12.96 -19.66 -13.09
C ALA A 69 -11.62 -19.97 -12.42
N LYS A 70 -11.22 -19.19 -11.40
CA LYS A 70 -10.00 -19.48 -10.60
C LYS A 70 -10.11 -20.78 -9.81
N ILE A 71 -11.27 -21.04 -9.21
CA ILE A 71 -11.52 -22.26 -8.44
C ILE A 71 -11.52 -23.48 -9.37
N GLU A 72 -12.15 -23.38 -10.54
CA GLU A 72 -12.18 -24.45 -11.54
C GLU A 72 -10.78 -24.81 -12.05
N ALA A 73 -9.97 -23.82 -12.43
CA ALA A 73 -8.58 -24.05 -12.84
C ALA A 73 -7.73 -24.67 -11.70
N ALA A 74 -7.96 -24.28 -10.45
CA ALA A 74 -7.27 -24.86 -9.29
C ALA A 74 -7.67 -26.32 -9.03
N MET A 75 -8.96 -26.65 -9.18
CA MET A 75 -9.45 -28.03 -9.04
C MET A 75 -8.90 -28.94 -10.14
N LEU A 76 -8.88 -28.48 -11.39
CA LEU A 76 -8.32 -29.24 -12.52
C LEU A 76 -6.82 -29.49 -12.34
N LYS A 77 -6.04 -28.49 -11.88
CA LYS A 77 -4.61 -28.67 -11.53
C LYS A 77 -4.40 -29.68 -10.41
N ALA A 78 -5.28 -29.71 -9.40
CA ALA A 78 -5.20 -30.69 -8.32
C ALA A 78 -5.48 -32.11 -8.80
N GLN A 79 -6.45 -32.29 -9.70
CA GLN A 79 -6.77 -33.58 -10.31
C GLN A 79 -5.63 -34.10 -11.20
N ILE A 80 -5.06 -33.24 -12.04
CA ILE A 80 -3.89 -33.58 -12.88
C ILE A 80 -2.72 -34.02 -11.99
N ARG A 81 -2.36 -33.25 -10.96
CA ARG A 81 -1.28 -33.61 -10.02
C ARG A 81 -1.53 -34.93 -9.28
N LYS A 82 -2.79 -35.30 -9.06
CA LYS A 82 -3.14 -36.58 -8.41
C LYS A 82 -2.89 -37.75 -9.35
N LEU A 83 -3.24 -37.61 -10.63
CA LEU A 83 -3.01 -38.62 -11.66
C LEU A 83 -1.53 -38.71 -12.08
N GLU A 84 -0.81 -37.58 -12.14
CA GLU A 84 0.63 -37.55 -12.44
C GLU A 84 1.50 -38.20 -11.33
N LYS A 85 0.98 -38.34 -10.11
CA LYS A 85 1.65 -39.03 -9.01
C LYS A 85 1.55 -40.56 -9.09
N ILE A 86 0.77 -41.08 -10.03
CA ILE A 86 0.67 -42.53 -10.27
C ILE A 86 1.88 -42.92 -11.11
N GLU A 87 2.72 -43.79 -10.58
CA GLU A 87 4.04 -44.15 -11.15
C GLU A 87 3.94 -44.99 -12.43
N ALA A 88 2.80 -45.64 -12.67
CA ALA A 88 2.47 -46.38 -13.88
C ALA A 88 0.98 -46.19 -14.24
N PRO A 89 0.60 -45.09 -14.90
CA PRO A 89 -0.78 -44.84 -15.27
C PRO A 89 -1.20 -45.78 -16.41
N ASP A 90 -2.39 -46.39 -16.28
CA ASP A 90 -2.99 -47.19 -17.36
C ASP A 90 -3.42 -46.30 -18.55
N ASP A 91 -3.70 -46.91 -19.71
CA ASP A 91 -4.06 -46.17 -20.93
C ASP A 91 -5.33 -45.29 -20.74
N ALA A 92 -6.25 -45.71 -19.85
CA ALA A 92 -7.44 -44.93 -19.53
C ALA A 92 -7.11 -43.69 -18.68
N GLN A 93 -6.18 -43.81 -17.72
CA GLN A 93 -5.66 -42.72 -16.90
C GLN A 93 -4.82 -41.74 -17.73
N GLN A 94 -4.08 -42.23 -18.74
CA GLN A 94 -3.39 -41.35 -19.69
C GLN A 94 -4.38 -40.56 -20.56
N ALA A 95 -5.45 -41.19 -21.05
CA ALA A 95 -6.51 -40.51 -21.79
C ALA A 95 -7.24 -39.48 -20.91
N GLU A 96 -7.50 -39.80 -19.64
CA GLU A 96 -8.10 -38.89 -18.66
C GLU A 96 -7.17 -37.71 -18.34
N LEU A 97 -5.86 -37.93 -18.19
CA LEU A 97 -4.87 -36.87 -18.06
C LEU A 97 -4.86 -35.93 -19.27
N GLY A 98 -4.94 -36.47 -20.49
CA GLY A 98 -5.04 -35.68 -21.71
C GLY A 98 -6.31 -34.81 -21.72
N ARG A 99 -7.45 -35.41 -21.36
CA ARG A 99 -8.74 -34.69 -21.26
C ARG A 99 -8.70 -33.59 -20.19
N LEU A 100 -8.16 -33.86 -19.01
CA LEU A 100 -8.04 -32.89 -17.93
C LEU A 100 -7.09 -31.74 -18.28
N ARG A 101 -6.01 -32.02 -19.02
CA ARG A 101 -5.10 -30.98 -19.53
C ARG A 101 -5.78 -30.08 -20.56
N GLN A 102 -6.59 -30.65 -21.45
CA GLN A 102 -7.39 -29.86 -22.39
C GLN A 102 -8.42 -28.99 -21.65
N GLN A 103 -9.14 -29.57 -20.68
CA GLN A 103 -10.09 -28.82 -19.85
C GLN A 103 -9.41 -27.70 -19.04
N LEU A 104 -8.19 -27.95 -18.55
CA LEU A 104 -7.41 -26.93 -17.86
C LEU A 104 -7.05 -25.78 -18.80
N HIS A 105 -6.61 -26.08 -20.01
CA HIS A 105 -6.28 -25.07 -21.02
C HIS A 105 -7.51 -24.20 -21.36
N ASP A 106 -8.68 -24.82 -21.57
CA ASP A 106 -9.91 -24.10 -21.88
C ASP A 106 -10.40 -23.25 -20.69
N ALA A 107 -10.24 -23.76 -19.46
CA ALA A 107 -10.53 -23.03 -18.23
C ALA A 107 -9.56 -21.86 -18.01
N GLU A 108 -8.28 -22.00 -18.35
CA GLU A 108 -7.28 -20.93 -18.29
C GLU A 108 -7.54 -19.84 -19.34
N GLN A 109 -7.96 -20.22 -20.56
CA GLN A 109 -8.42 -19.25 -21.56
C GLN A 109 -9.66 -18.48 -21.10
N THR A 110 -10.63 -19.18 -20.51
CA THR A 110 -11.84 -18.56 -19.95
C THR A 110 -11.50 -17.61 -18.80
N LEU A 111 -10.55 -17.98 -17.95
CA LEU A 111 -10.03 -17.14 -16.87
C LEU A 111 -9.30 -15.90 -17.41
N ALA A 112 -8.52 -16.03 -18.48
CA ALA A 112 -7.85 -14.91 -19.13
C ALA A 112 -8.85 -13.95 -19.80
N ALA A 113 -9.88 -14.48 -20.46
CA ALA A 113 -10.96 -13.70 -21.04
C ALA A 113 -11.80 -12.98 -19.95
N ALA A 114 -12.14 -13.67 -18.86
CA ALA A 114 -12.86 -13.08 -17.72
C ALA A 114 -12.03 -12.00 -16.98
N GLN A 115 -10.70 -12.16 -16.91
CA GLN A 115 -9.79 -11.11 -16.41
C GLN A 115 -9.73 -9.89 -17.32
N SER A 116 -9.91 -10.09 -18.63
CA SER A 116 -9.90 -9.03 -19.63
C SER A 116 -11.25 -8.31 -19.78
N ALA A 117 -12.35 -8.98 -19.40
CA ALA A 117 -13.72 -8.45 -19.48
C ALA A 117 -14.20 -7.73 -18.21
N ALA A 118 -13.47 -7.85 -17.08
CA ALA A 118 -13.80 -7.13 -15.87
C ALA A 118 -13.62 -5.61 -16.06
N PRO A 119 -14.61 -4.75 -15.73
CA PRO A 119 -14.43 -3.32 -15.76
C PRO A 119 -13.34 -2.94 -14.77
N ALA A 120 -12.39 -2.13 -15.25
CA ALA A 120 -11.20 -1.72 -14.52
C ALA A 120 -11.56 -1.29 -13.09
N PRO A 121 -11.08 -2.01 -12.05
CA PRO A 121 -11.12 -1.45 -10.71
C PRO A 121 -10.32 -0.15 -10.73
N ALA A 122 -10.84 0.86 -10.04
CA ALA A 122 -10.19 2.16 -9.88
C ALA A 122 -8.69 2.00 -9.67
N ALA A 123 -7.94 2.66 -10.57
CA ALA A 123 -6.50 2.68 -10.73
C ALA A 123 -5.70 2.18 -9.50
N LYS A 124 -5.24 0.94 -9.59
CA LYS A 124 -3.84 0.62 -9.28
C LYS A 124 -3.13 0.42 -10.62
N PRO A 125 -1.87 0.86 -10.79
CA PRO A 125 -1.22 0.87 -12.09
C PRO A 125 -1.15 -0.56 -12.64
N ALA A 126 -1.95 -0.85 -13.66
CA ALA A 126 -2.02 -2.15 -14.32
C ALA A 126 -0.67 -2.53 -14.95
N ASP A 127 0.13 -1.53 -15.32
CA ASP A 127 1.48 -1.71 -15.85
C ASP A 127 2.43 -2.29 -14.81
N ASP A 128 2.20 -2.05 -13.53
CA ASP A 128 3.11 -2.49 -12.47
C ASP A 128 2.96 -4.00 -12.20
N GLU A 129 1.78 -4.58 -12.42
CA GLU A 129 1.58 -6.04 -12.42
C GLU A 129 2.11 -6.71 -13.69
N ALA A 130 1.88 -6.13 -14.87
CA ALA A 130 2.40 -6.65 -16.13
C ALA A 130 3.95 -6.62 -16.14
N LEU A 131 4.55 -5.55 -15.63
CA LEU A 131 6.00 -5.39 -15.48
C LEU A 131 6.56 -6.35 -14.43
N LYS A 132 5.84 -6.59 -13.32
CA LYS A 132 6.20 -7.65 -12.35
C LYS A 132 6.16 -9.03 -12.99
N LYS A 133 5.12 -9.35 -13.77
CA LYS A 133 5.01 -10.63 -14.50
C LYS A 133 6.16 -10.80 -15.51
N ALA A 134 6.44 -9.79 -16.32
CA ALA A 134 7.57 -9.82 -17.27
C ALA A 134 8.93 -9.98 -16.56
N LYS A 135 9.14 -9.33 -15.41
CA LYS A 135 10.35 -9.52 -14.58
C LYS A 135 10.47 -10.94 -14.05
N ILE A 136 9.36 -11.53 -13.59
CA ILE A 136 9.33 -12.91 -13.09
C ILE A 136 9.62 -13.88 -14.24
N GLU A 137 9.06 -13.66 -15.42
CA GLU A 137 9.29 -14.48 -16.62
C GLU A 137 10.76 -14.45 -17.06
N ALA A 138 11.37 -13.26 -17.17
CA ALA A 138 12.79 -13.13 -17.48
C ALA A 138 13.70 -13.80 -16.42
N ALA A 139 13.34 -13.71 -15.14
CA ALA A 139 14.06 -14.39 -14.07
C ALA A 139 13.92 -15.93 -14.14
N MET A 140 12.75 -16.43 -14.53
CA MET A 140 12.49 -17.86 -14.71
C MET A 140 13.27 -18.42 -15.90
N LEU A 141 13.29 -17.71 -17.04
CA LEU A 141 14.07 -18.07 -18.21
C LEU A 141 15.58 -18.09 -17.90
N LYS A 142 16.10 -17.10 -17.17
CA LYS A 142 17.51 -17.11 -16.69
C LYS A 142 17.81 -18.31 -15.80
N ALA A 143 16.88 -18.70 -14.92
CA ALA A 143 17.06 -19.86 -14.06
C ALA A 143 17.08 -21.18 -14.86
N GLN A 144 16.25 -21.31 -15.90
CA GLN A 144 16.25 -22.46 -16.80
C GLN A 144 17.52 -22.56 -17.63
N ILE A 145 17.99 -21.44 -18.21
CA ILE A 145 19.27 -21.38 -18.92
C ILE A 145 20.41 -21.81 -18.01
N ARG A 146 20.50 -21.25 -16.79
CA ARG A 146 21.53 -21.61 -15.81
C ARG A 146 21.47 -23.07 -15.37
N LYS A 147 20.30 -23.71 -15.46
CA LYS A 147 20.13 -25.13 -15.16
C LYS A 147 20.70 -26.00 -16.28
N LEU A 148 20.45 -25.63 -17.54
CA LEU A 148 21.00 -26.35 -18.71
C LEU A 148 22.50 -26.08 -18.89
N GLU A 149 22.99 -24.86 -18.61
CA GLU A 149 24.43 -24.52 -18.65
C GLU A 149 25.26 -25.25 -17.60
N LYS A 150 24.63 -25.83 -16.56
CA LYS A 150 25.30 -26.67 -15.57
C LYS A 150 25.47 -28.13 -16.01
N VAL A 151 24.88 -28.51 -17.14
CA VAL A 151 25.11 -29.83 -17.73
C VAL A 151 26.46 -29.78 -18.44
N GLU A 152 27.41 -30.60 -17.98
CA GLU A 152 28.82 -30.56 -18.41
C GLU A 152 29.01 -31.04 -19.86
N THR A 153 28.09 -31.87 -20.35
CA THR A 153 28.03 -32.35 -21.74
C THR A 153 26.58 -32.34 -22.24
N PRO A 154 26.06 -31.19 -22.72
CA PRO A 154 24.71 -31.12 -23.26
C PRO A 154 24.64 -31.82 -24.62
N ASP A 155 23.63 -32.67 -24.79
CA ASP A 155 23.28 -33.30 -26.07
C ASP A 155 22.73 -32.27 -27.07
N ASP A 156 22.61 -32.67 -28.34
CA ASP A 156 22.19 -31.75 -29.42
C ASP A 156 20.78 -31.17 -29.16
N ASP A 157 19.89 -31.94 -28.54
CA ASP A 157 18.55 -31.50 -28.17
C ASP A 157 18.58 -30.46 -27.04
N GLN A 158 19.42 -30.66 -26.02
CA GLN A 158 19.64 -29.69 -24.94
C GLN A 158 20.32 -28.42 -25.44
N GLN A 159 21.22 -28.51 -26.42
CA GLN A 159 21.81 -27.34 -27.06
C GLN A 159 20.77 -26.55 -27.86
N ALA A 160 19.87 -27.23 -28.58
CA ALA A 160 18.76 -26.60 -29.28
C ALA A 160 17.76 -25.94 -28.31
N GLU A 161 17.45 -26.59 -27.19
CA GLU A 161 16.59 -26.05 -26.13
C GLU A 161 17.23 -24.82 -25.47
N LEU A 162 18.52 -24.87 -25.20
CA LEU A 162 19.27 -23.75 -24.62
C LEU A 162 19.32 -22.55 -25.58
N ALA A 163 19.49 -22.77 -26.88
CA ALA A 163 19.40 -21.71 -27.89
C ALA A 163 18.00 -21.08 -27.94
N ARG A 164 16.95 -21.91 -27.89
CA ARG A 164 15.55 -21.45 -27.85
C ARG A 164 15.26 -20.64 -26.58
N LEU A 165 15.72 -21.09 -25.42
CA LEU A 165 15.54 -20.37 -24.15
C LEU A 165 16.29 -19.05 -24.13
N ARG A 166 17.50 -18.97 -24.72
CA ARG A 166 18.23 -17.71 -24.89
C ARG A 166 17.49 -16.73 -25.80
N GLN A 167 16.89 -17.22 -26.88
CA GLN A 167 16.06 -16.38 -27.75
C GLN A 167 14.80 -15.88 -27.02
N GLN A 168 14.10 -16.76 -26.30
CA GLN A 168 12.94 -16.37 -25.48
C GLN A 168 13.32 -15.37 -24.39
N LEU A 169 14.49 -15.54 -23.76
CA LEU A 169 14.99 -14.56 -22.79
C LEU A 169 15.24 -13.21 -23.45
N HIS A 170 15.82 -13.20 -24.66
CA HIS A 170 16.07 -11.96 -25.39
C HIS A 170 14.77 -11.24 -25.76
N GLU A 171 13.77 -11.97 -26.28
CA GLU A 171 12.44 -11.43 -26.59
C GLU A 171 11.72 -10.94 -25.33
N ALA A 172 11.82 -11.68 -24.22
CA ALA A 172 11.26 -11.28 -22.94
C ALA A 172 11.96 -10.04 -22.35
N GLU A 173 13.28 -9.92 -22.48
CA GLU A 173 14.05 -8.74 -22.06
C GLU A 173 13.76 -7.53 -22.94
N GLN A 174 13.63 -7.71 -24.25
CA GLN A 174 13.18 -6.64 -25.16
C GLN A 174 11.75 -6.20 -24.84
N GLY A 175 10.84 -7.15 -24.64
CA GLY A 175 9.46 -6.87 -24.22
C GLY A 175 9.38 -6.19 -22.86
N LEU A 176 10.26 -6.57 -21.91
CA LEU A 176 10.38 -5.92 -20.60
C LEU A 176 10.96 -4.51 -20.71
N SER A 177 11.94 -4.28 -21.58
CA SER A 177 12.47 -2.94 -21.87
C SER A 177 11.42 -2.09 -22.58
N ALA A 178 10.68 -2.66 -23.53
CA ALA A 178 9.61 -1.99 -24.24
C ALA A 178 8.43 -1.70 -23.31
N ALA A 179 8.09 -2.58 -22.36
CA ALA A 179 7.07 -2.35 -21.34
C ALA A 179 7.53 -1.37 -20.25
N GLN A 180 8.82 -1.31 -19.94
CA GLN A 180 9.40 -0.23 -19.10
C GLN A 180 9.35 1.13 -19.81
N ASN A 181 9.47 1.14 -21.14
CA ASN A 181 9.41 2.35 -21.96
C ASN A 181 7.98 2.72 -22.42
N SER A 182 7.06 1.75 -22.47
CA SER A 182 5.66 1.87 -22.94
C SER A 182 4.64 1.82 -21.82
N ALA A 183 5.07 1.62 -20.56
CA ALA A 183 4.23 2.00 -19.44
C ALA A 183 3.76 3.44 -19.72
N PRO A 184 2.45 3.74 -19.62
CA PRO A 184 2.01 5.12 -19.67
C PRO A 184 2.90 5.85 -18.69
N THR A 185 3.63 6.85 -19.20
CA THR A 185 4.26 7.84 -18.34
C THR A 185 3.23 8.16 -17.28
N PRO A 186 3.46 7.86 -15.99
CA PRO A 186 2.63 8.45 -14.96
C PRO A 186 2.77 9.95 -15.22
N ASP A 187 1.67 10.55 -15.66
CA ASP A 187 1.53 11.96 -16.04
C ASP A 187 2.86 12.63 -16.29
N ALA A 188 3.42 12.54 -17.51
CA ALA A 188 4.63 13.23 -17.95
C ALA A 188 5.45 13.71 -16.75
N LYS A 189 6.03 12.79 -15.96
CA LYS A 189 6.70 13.17 -14.71
C LYS A 189 7.58 14.36 -15.09
N PRO A 190 7.27 15.58 -14.61
CA PRO A 190 7.84 16.74 -15.26
C PRO A 190 9.34 16.56 -15.16
N ALA A 191 10.11 16.88 -16.18
CA ALA A 191 11.57 16.79 -16.10
C ALA A 191 12.11 17.42 -14.79
N ALA A 192 11.35 18.36 -14.23
CA ALA A 192 11.47 18.95 -12.91
C ALA A 192 11.52 17.96 -11.72
N ASP A 193 10.85 16.82 -11.77
CA ASP A 193 10.76 15.87 -10.67
C ASP A 193 11.98 14.95 -10.57
N ASP A 194 12.58 14.61 -11.72
CA ASP A 194 13.90 13.98 -11.77
C ASP A 194 15.01 15.01 -11.54
N ALA A 195 14.85 16.26 -11.98
CA ALA A 195 15.74 17.36 -11.61
C ALA A 195 15.73 17.59 -10.10
N LEU A 196 14.57 17.54 -9.45
CA LEU A 196 14.43 17.63 -7.99
C LEU A 196 15.16 16.50 -7.26
N LYS A 197 15.03 15.26 -7.75
CA LYS A 197 15.77 14.12 -7.17
C LYS A 197 17.28 14.30 -7.33
N LYS A 198 17.74 14.74 -8.50
CA LYS A 198 19.17 15.01 -8.76
C LYS A 198 19.70 16.13 -7.86
N ALA A 199 18.97 17.25 -7.75
CA ALA A 199 19.35 18.36 -6.88
C ALA A 199 19.42 17.95 -5.39
N LYS A 200 18.50 17.11 -4.92
CA LYS A 200 18.56 16.55 -3.54
C LYS A 200 19.79 15.68 -3.31
N ILE A 201 20.14 14.83 -4.29
CA ILE A 201 21.33 13.98 -4.22
C ILE A 201 22.60 14.85 -4.24
N GLU A 202 22.64 15.86 -5.11
CA GLU A 202 23.78 16.76 -5.24
C GLU A 202 24.00 17.58 -3.96
N LEU A 203 22.92 18.11 -3.36
CA LEU A 203 22.99 18.78 -2.06
C LEU A 203 23.55 17.86 -0.96
N ALA A 204 23.08 16.60 -0.92
CA ALA A 204 23.58 15.62 0.05
C ALA A 204 25.07 15.31 -0.18
N MET A 205 25.51 15.19 -1.43
CA MET A 205 26.92 15.00 -1.77
C MET A 205 27.77 16.21 -1.37
N LYS A 206 27.34 17.45 -1.66
CA LYS A 206 28.08 18.67 -1.28
C LYS A 206 28.16 18.86 0.23
N ARG A 207 27.11 18.52 0.99
CA ARG A 207 27.17 18.49 2.46
C ARG A 207 28.13 17.43 2.99
N ALA A 208 28.16 16.25 2.38
CA ALA A 208 29.10 15.20 2.78
C ALA A 208 30.55 15.57 2.45
N GLU A 209 30.78 16.21 1.31
CA GLU A 209 32.09 16.71 0.86
C GLU A 209 32.61 17.81 1.81
N LEU A 210 31.79 18.81 2.13
CA LEU A 210 32.14 19.85 3.11
C LEU A 210 32.45 19.25 4.49
N LYS A 211 31.58 18.36 5.00
CA LYS A 211 31.79 17.70 6.30
C LYS A 211 33.05 16.81 6.31
N LYS A 212 33.41 16.23 5.17
CA LYS A 212 34.64 15.43 5.04
C LYS A 212 35.87 16.33 5.03
N ALA A 213 35.83 17.45 4.31
CA ALA A 213 36.91 18.44 4.27
C ALA A 213 37.14 19.09 5.64
N GLU A 214 36.06 19.45 6.35
CA GLU A 214 36.13 19.97 7.73
C GLU A 214 36.77 18.96 8.69
N LYS A 215 36.39 17.69 8.60
CA LYS A 215 36.99 16.62 9.41
C LYS A 215 38.44 16.33 9.07
N ALA A 216 38.82 16.53 7.80
CA ALA A 216 40.18 16.37 7.33
C ALA A 216 41.07 17.57 7.68
N GLY A 217 40.52 18.66 8.24
CA GLY A 217 41.25 19.89 8.50
C GLY A 217 41.69 20.58 7.22
N ALA A 218 40.88 20.53 6.16
CA ALA A 218 41.17 21.19 4.90
C ALA A 218 41.34 22.71 5.09
N GLU A 219 42.17 23.29 4.23
CA GLU A 219 42.51 24.72 4.29
C GLU A 219 41.29 25.61 3.98
N GLU A 220 41.22 26.78 4.61
CA GLU A 220 40.12 27.75 4.45
C GLU A 220 39.72 28.06 2.99
N PRO A 221 40.65 28.22 2.01
CA PRO A 221 40.26 28.41 0.60
C PRO A 221 39.52 27.21 0.00
N GLU A 222 39.81 25.98 0.43
CA GLU A 222 39.10 24.77 0.00
C GLU A 222 37.72 24.69 0.65
N LEU A 223 37.64 24.97 1.95
CA LEU A 223 36.37 25.06 2.68
C LEU A 223 35.45 26.15 2.10
N SER A 224 35.99 27.31 1.74
CA SER A 224 35.24 28.39 1.07
C SER A 224 34.63 27.91 -0.24
N ARG A 225 35.41 27.27 -1.11
CA ARG A 225 34.91 26.71 -2.38
C ARG A 225 33.82 25.66 -2.17
N LEU A 226 33.95 24.83 -1.15
CA LEU A 226 32.95 23.81 -0.81
C LEU A 226 31.66 24.43 -0.25
N ARG A 227 31.75 25.52 0.52
CA ARG A 227 30.59 26.29 0.98
C ARG A 227 29.88 26.99 -0.18
N ASP A 228 30.63 27.56 -1.13
CA ASP A 228 30.06 28.17 -2.34
C ASP A 228 29.35 27.11 -3.20
N ALA A 229 29.96 25.94 -3.38
CA ALA A 229 29.35 24.81 -4.08
C ALA A 229 28.10 24.27 -3.36
N LEU A 230 28.10 24.29 -2.03
CA LEU A 230 26.92 23.95 -1.23
C LEU A 230 25.79 24.96 -1.45
N SER A 231 26.10 26.26 -1.41
CA SER A 231 25.12 27.33 -1.65
C SER A 231 24.50 27.25 -3.05
N ALA A 232 25.32 26.97 -4.07
CA ALA A 232 24.84 26.76 -5.43
C ALA A 232 23.91 25.53 -5.54
N ALA A 233 24.24 24.43 -4.84
CA ALA A 233 23.38 23.25 -4.78
C ALA A 233 22.05 23.50 -4.05
N GLU A 234 22.04 24.36 -3.01
CA GLU A 234 20.81 24.78 -2.32
C GLU A 234 19.92 25.63 -3.24
N GLN A 235 20.50 26.57 -4.00
CA GLN A 235 19.75 27.36 -4.98
C GLN A 235 19.18 26.48 -6.11
N ALA A 236 19.96 25.52 -6.60
CA ALA A 236 19.51 24.56 -7.60
C ALA A 236 18.37 23.65 -7.08
N LEU A 237 18.41 23.29 -5.78
CA LEU A 237 17.31 22.57 -5.15
C LEU A 237 16.04 23.40 -5.11
N HIS A 238 16.10 24.66 -4.69
CA HIS A 238 14.94 25.55 -4.68
C HIS A 238 14.35 25.75 -6.08
N ALA A 239 15.18 26.01 -7.09
CA ALA A 239 14.72 26.14 -8.48
C ALA A 239 14.06 24.83 -8.99
N ALA A 240 14.58 23.67 -8.59
CA ALA A 240 13.99 22.38 -8.93
C ALA A 240 12.69 22.10 -8.15
N GLU A 241 12.56 22.57 -6.91
CA GLU A 241 11.33 22.50 -6.12
C GLU A 241 10.22 23.37 -6.74
N ASP A 242 10.54 24.59 -7.13
CA ASP A 242 9.61 25.51 -7.81
C ASP A 242 9.14 24.94 -9.16
N ALA A 243 10.07 24.34 -9.93
CA ALA A 243 9.75 23.71 -11.20
C ALA A 243 8.93 22.41 -11.05
N SER A 244 9.04 21.72 -9.90
CA SER A 244 8.41 20.41 -9.66
C SER A 244 6.89 20.51 -9.52
N GLN A 245 6.33 21.72 -9.31
CA GLN A 245 4.89 21.98 -9.13
C GLN A 245 4.24 21.12 -8.02
N LYS A 246 5.05 20.49 -7.16
CA LYS A 246 4.56 19.79 -5.98
C LYS A 246 4.03 20.85 -5.02
N PRO A 247 2.77 20.76 -4.57
CA PRO A 247 2.27 21.68 -3.58
C PRO A 247 3.16 21.61 -2.35
N ALA A 248 3.57 22.78 -1.84
CA ALA A 248 4.29 22.86 -0.58
C ALA A 248 3.52 22.07 0.49
N PRO A 249 4.21 21.31 1.35
CA PRO A 249 3.53 20.53 2.38
C PRO A 249 2.62 21.44 3.18
N GLU A 250 1.35 21.06 3.27
CA GLU A 250 0.36 21.80 4.05
C GLU A 250 0.72 21.66 5.53
N LEU A 251 1.35 22.70 6.08
CA LEU A 251 1.71 22.76 7.49
C LEU A 251 0.45 23.02 8.31
N VAL A 252 -0.32 21.96 8.56
CA VAL A 252 -1.48 22.03 9.44
C VAL A 252 -0.99 22.17 10.88
N ARG A 253 -1.29 23.32 11.49
CA ARG A 253 -1.07 23.53 12.92
C ARG A 253 -2.06 22.66 13.69
N THR A 254 -1.60 21.51 14.19
CA THR A 254 -2.39 20.67 15.08
C THR A 254 -2.25 21.18 16.51
N SER A 255 -3.39 21.46 17.16
CA SER A 255 -3.41 21.80 18.58
C SER A 255 -2.93 20.59 19.39
N LYS A 256 -2.01 20.82 20.33
CA LYS A 256 -1.52 19.76 21.22
C LYS A 256 -2.67 19.28 22.12
N PRO A 257 -2.96 17.96 22.20
CA PRO A 257 -4.03 17.44 23.05
C PRO A 257 -3.82 17.88 24.51
N GLY A 258 -4.90 18.34 25.16
CA GLY A 258 -4.88 18.78 26.55
C GLY A 258 -4.40 20.23 26.79
N VAL A 259 -4.15 21.01 25.74
CA VAL A 259 -3.90 22.46 25.85
C VAL A 259 -5.07 23.20 25.19
N ASP A 260 -5.99 23.72 26.01
CA ASP A 260 -7.04 24.60 25.52
C ASP A 260 -6.50 25.99 25.16
N ASP A 261 -7.33 26.81 24.52
CA ASP A 261 -6.94 28.13 24.04
C ASP A 261 -6.58 29.09 25.19
N ARG A 262 -7.19 28.93 26.36
CA ARG A 262 -6.89 29.73 27.56
C ARG A 262 -5.52 29.37 28.11
N GLN A 263 -5.20 28.09 28.27
CA GLN A 263 -3.88 27.64 28.69
C GLN A 263 -2.79 28.07 27.70
N ARG A 264 -3.10 28.06 26.40
CA ARG A 264 -2.17 28.53 25.36
C ARG A 264 -1.90 30.03 25.46
N ALA A 265 -2.94 30.84 25.64
CA ALA A 265 -2.80 32.28 25.83
C ALA A 265 -1.93 32.59 27.05
N LEU A 266 -2.19 31.93 28.17
CA LEU A 266 -1.42 32.12 29.40
C LEU A 266 0.04 31.65 29.27
N LYS A 267 0.31 30.52 28.62
CA LYS A 267 1.70 30.06 28.34
C LYS A 267 2.43 31.01 27.40
N THR A 268 1.72 31.61 26.45
CA THR A 268 2.28 32.62 25.54
C THR A 268 2.63 33.88 26.31
N GLU A 269 1.71 34.41 27.12
CA GLU A 269 1.96 35.61 27.93
C GLU A 269 3.12 35.41 28.91
N LEU A 270 3.19 34.25 29.57
CA LEU A 270 4.31 33.90 30.44
C LEU A 270 5.66 33.89 29.67
N ALA A 271 5.68 33.33 28.46
CA ALA A 271 6.88 33.29 27.63
C ALA A 271 7.31 34.71 27.18
N PHE A 272 6.36 35.56 26.82
CA PHE A 272 6.62 36.95 26.43
C PHE A 272 7.12 37.78 27.61
N ALA A 273 6.47 37.68 28.79
CA ALA A 273 6.91 38.39 29.99
C ALA A 273 8.34 37.99 30.41
N ARG A 274 8.69 36.69 30.30
CA ARG A 274 10.07 36.21 30.54
C ARG A 274 11.06 36.72 29.51
N ALA A 275 10.67 36.78 28.24
CA ALA A 275 11.52 37.27 27.16
C ALA A 275 11.80 38.78 27.30
N ASP A 276 10.77 39.57 27.62
CA ASP A 276 10.86 41.01 27.85
C ASP A 276 11.78 41.31 29.05
N LEU A 277 11.61 40.61 30.17
CA LEU A 277 12.50 40.76 31.34
C LEU A 277 13.95 40.42 30.97
N ARG A 278 14.19 39.28 30.30
CA ARG A 278 15.54 38.88 29.86
C ARG A 278 16.15 39.83 28.84
N LYS A 279 15.33 40.57 28.09
CA LYS A 279 15.81 41.57 27.13
C LYS A 279 16.26 42.83 27.87
N LEU A 280 15.47 43.30 28.83
CA LEU A 280 15.80 44.46 29.66
C LEU A 280 16.99 44.20 30.58
N GLU A 281 17.10 43.00 31.16
CA GLU A 281 18.24 42.63 32.02
C GLU A 281 19.59 42.53 31.26
N ARG A 282 19.54 42.36 29.93
CA ARG A 282 20.74 42.35 29.06
C ARG A 282 21.10 43.73 28.53
N ASP A 283 20.20 44.70 28.64
CA ASP A 283 20.43 46.07 28.23
C ASP A 283 20.95 46.88 29.42
N GLU A 284 22.23 47.23 29.39
CA GLU A 284 22.89 47.99 30.46
C GLU A 284 22.29 49.40 30.65
N ASN A 285 21.54 49.91 29.67
CA ASN A 285 20.85 51.20 29.72
C ASN A 285 19.36 51.08 30.07
N ALA A 286 18.85 49.88 30.37
CA ALA A 286 17.45 49.71 30.73
C ALA A 286 17.12 50.48 32.02
N GLU A 287 16.07 51.30 31.97
CA GLU A 287 15.60 52.03 33.15
C GLU A 287 15.12 51.06 34.24
N SER A 288 15.49 51.33 35.50
CA SER A 288 15.11 50.48 36.63
C SER A 288 13.59 50.31 36.75
N ALA A 289 12.82 51.37 36.48
CA ALA A 289 11.37 51.34 36.48
C ALA A 289 10.80 50.39 35.41
N ALA A 290 11.45 50.27 34.25
CA ALA A 290 11.04 49.37 33.18
C ALA A 290 11.32 47.89 33.55
N ILE A 291 12.45 47.63 34.21
CA ILE A 291 12.78 46.30 34.75
C ILE A 291 11.76 45.88 35.82
N ASP A 292 11.41 46.79 36.74
CA ASP A 292 10.44 46.50 37.80
C ASP A 292 9.02 46.28 37.25
N ALA A 293 8.61 47.04 36.22
CA ALA A 293 7.36 46.80 35.52
C ALA A 293 7.34 45.42 34.81
N ALA A 294 8.45 45.02 34.19
CA ALA A 294 8.57 43.70 33.56
C ALA A 294 8.53 42.55 34.57
N ARG A 295 9.13 42.74 35.76
CA ARG A 295 9.03 41.79 36.88
C ARG A 295 7.61 41.65 37.40
N ALA A 296 6.89 42.76 37.55
CA ALA A 296 5.48 42.75 37.97
C ALA A 296 4.62 41.99 36.96
N ARG A 297 4.80 42.25 35.65
CA ARG A 297 4.10 41.55 34.58
C ARG A 297 4.40 40.05 34.56
N LEU A 298 5.65 39.66 34.79
CA LEU A 298 6.03 38.25 34.90
C LEU A 298 5.32 37.58 36.10
N SER A 299 5.33 38.22 37.27
CA SER A 299 4.65 37.68 38.46
C SER A 299 3.15 37.52 38.26
N GLU A 300 2.50 38.46 37.56
CA GLU A 300 1.08 38.37 37.26
C GLU A 300 0.77 37.23 36.28
N ALA A 301 1.58 37.07 35.22
CA ALA A 301 1.44 35.96 34.28
C ALA A 301 1.67 34.58 34.95
N GLU A 302 2.61 34.49 35.89
CA GLU A 302 2.85 33.27 36.68
C GLU A 302 1.67 32.94 37.59
N ARG A 303 1.10 33.96 38.25
CA ARG A 303 -0.10 33.80 39.08
C ARG A 303 -1.30 33.33 38.26
N GLN A 304 -1.58 33.95 37.11
CA GLN A 304 -2.70 33.55 36.25
C GLN A 304 -2.52 32.13 35.70
N MET A 305 -1.29 31.71 35.41
CA MET A 305 -0.96 30.33 35.03
C MET A 305 -1.18 29.32 36.17
N ALA A 306 -0.86 29.70 37.42
CA ALA A 306 -1.09 28.86 38.59
C ALA A 306 -2.59 28.72 38.91
N GLU A 307 -3.34 29.84 38.92
CA GLU A 307 -4.79 29.83 39.14
C GLU A 307 -5.52 28.97 38.10
N TYR A 308 -5.07 28.97 36.84
CA TYR A 308 -5.62 28.11 35.80
C TYR A 308 -5.26 26.62 35.99
N GLN A 309 -4.11 26.29 36.58
CA GLN A 309 -3.73 24.90 36.88
C GLN A 309 -4.48 24.32 38.09
N ASP A 310 -4.88 25.18 39.02
CA ASP A 310 -5.63 24.82 40.23
C ASP A 310 -7.16 24.80 40.03
N SER A 311 -7.64 25.23 38.85
CA SER A 311 -9.07 25.25 38.44
C SER A 311 -9.49 23.97 37.74
#